data_AF-A0A4Q0YP08-F1
#
_entry.id   AF-A0A4Q0YP08-F1
#
_cell.length_a   1.000
_cell.length_b   1.000
_cell.length_c   1.000
_cell.angle_alpha   90.00
_cell.angle_beta   90.00
_cell.angle_gamma   90.00
#
_symmetry.space_group_name_H-M   'P 1'
#
loop_
_entity.id
_entity.type
_entity.pdbx_description
1 polymer ?
#
loop_
_entity_poly.entity_id
_entity_poly.type
_entity_poly.pdbx_seq_one_letter_code
_entity_poly.pdbx_strand_id
1 'polypeptide(L)'
;MLFTFLLALTLAYAFRLKKLEKHIAQNHCQEWARISNREEGMESGLLRFVSLNESIKRGYLHQQDDAEIRLFIRIERFMTIAASVAIISYLVSLVLK
;
A
#
# COMPACT_ATOMS: atom_id res chain seq x y z
N MET A 1 12.23 -1.55 20.47
CA MET A 1 12.87 -1.56 19.14
C MET A 1 11.96 -2.09 18.03
N LEU A 2 11.26 -3.22 18.19
CA LEU A 2 10.30 -3.70 17.18
C LEU A 2 9.15 -2.70 16.93
N PHE A 3 8.52 -2.20 17.98
CA PHE A 3 7.40 -1.27 17.86
C PHE A 3 7.76 0.01 17.08
N THR A 4 8.91 0.63 17.38
CA THR A 4 9.41 1.82 16.67
C THR A 4 9.74 1.53 15.21
N PHE A 5 10.26 0.34 14.91
CA PHE A 5 10.54 -0.10 13.55
C PHE A 5 9.25 -0.30 12.74
N LEU A 6 8.25 -0.99 13.32
CA LEU A 6 6.95 -1.18 12.68
C LEU A 6 6.22 0.16 12.48
N LEU A 7 6.28 1.07 13.46
CA LEU A 7 5.71 2.40 13.33
C LEU A 7 6.35 3.20 12.18
N ALA A 8 7.68 3.16 12.06
CA ALA A 8 8.40 3.80 10.97
C ALA A 8 8.03 3.22 9.59
N LEU A 9 7.87 1.88 9.50
CA LEU A 9 7.38 1.20 8.31
C LEU A 9 5.97 1.67 7.92
N THR A 10 5.04 1.74 8.88
CA THR A 10 3.66 2.21 8.65
C THR A 10 3.64 3.64 8.13
N LEU A 11 4.43 4.54 8.74
CA LEU A 11 4.52 5.94 8.30
C LEU A 11 5.13 6.06 6.89
N ALA A 12 6.19 5.30 6.60
CA ALA A 12 6.80 5.27 5.27
C ALA A 12 5.82 4.75 4.20
N TYR A 13 5.03 3.73 4.54
CA TYR A 13 3.98 3.21 3.68
C TYR A 13 2.89 4.26 3.41
N ALA A 14 2.37 4.90 4.46
CA ALA A 14 1.33 5.93 4.35
C ALA A 14 1.78 7.11 3.48
N PHE A 15 3.03 7.57 3.62
CA PHE A 15 3.57 8.64 2.79
C PHE A 15 3.66 8.24 1.31
N ARG A 16 4.13 7.03 1.01
CA ARG A 16 4.21 6.53 -0.38
C ARG A 16 2.84 6.29 -0.99
N LEU A 17 1.88 5.81 -0.20
CA LEU A 17 0.50 5.64 -0.65
C LEU A 17 -0.08 7.00 -1.09
N LYS A 18 0.08 8.06 -0.29
CA LYS A 18 -0.35 9.42 -0.69
C LYS A 18 0.33 9.91 -1.97
N LYS A 19 1.63 9.61 -2.14
CA LYS A 19 2.35 9.95 -3.38
C LYS A 19 1.74 9.22 -4.59
N LEU A 20 1.43 7.93 -4.42
CA LEU A 20 0.84 7.10 -5.45
C LEU A 20 -0.58 7.55 -5.82
N GLU A 21 -1.42 7.85 -4.83
CA GLU A 21 -2.76 8.39 -5.05
C GLU A 21 -2.71 9.67 -5.89
N LYS A 22 -1.80 10.59 -5.55
CA LYS A 22 -1.61 11.82 -6.33
C LYS A 22 -1.17 11.51 -7.76
N HIS A 23 -0.26 10.56 -7.95
CA HIS A 23 0.21 10.14 -9.28
C HIS A 23 -0.93 9.55 -10.13
N ILE A 24 -1.74 8.67 -9.54
CA ILE A 24 -2.88 8.04 -10.21
C ILE A 24 -3.96 9.08 -10.53
N ALA A 25 -4.24 10.01 -9.61
CA ALA A 25 -5.17 11.10 -9.84
C ALA A 25 -4.75 12.03 -10.99
N GLN A 26 -3.45 12.15 -11.26
CA GLN A 26 -2.91 13.00 -12.33
C GLN A 26 -2.78 12.28 -13.68
N ASN A 27 -2.35 11.01 -13.67
CA ASN A 27 -2.02 10.28 -14.89
C ASN A 27 -3.09 9.27 -15.33
N HIS A 28 -3.95 8.84 -14.40
CA HIS A 28 -4.99 7.84 -14.61
C HIS A 28 -6.35 8.37 -14.12
N CYS A 29 -6.68 9.62 -14.47
CA CYS A 29 -7.85 10.36 -13.96
C CYS A 29 -9.18 9.59 -14.06
N GLN A 30 -9.38 8.83 -15.15
CA GLN A 30 -10.60 8.03 -15.36
C GLN A 30 -10.72 6.88 -14.36
N GLU A 31 -9.62 6.16 -14.12
CA GLU A 31 -9.59 5.08 -13.14
C GLU A 31 -9.63 5.63 -11.71
N TRP A 32 -8.99 6.78 -11.46
CA TRP A 32 -9.12 7.48 -10.18
C TRP A 32 -10.56 7.92 -9.90
N ALA A 33 -11.26 8.47 -10.90
CA ALA A 33 -12.67 8.81 -10.80
C ALA A 33 -13.52 7.56 -10.56
N ARG A 34 -13.20 6.42 -11.18
CA ARG A 34 -13.90 5.15 -10.93
C ARG A 34 -13.70 4.65 -9.49
N ILE A 35 -12.47 4.71 -8.99
CA ILE A 35 -12.12 4.32 -7.61
C ILE A 35 -12.79 5.27 -6.62
N SER A 36 -12.81 6.57 -6.91
CA SER A 36 -13.40 7.61 -6.05
C SER A 36 -14.92 7.64 -6.10
N ASN A 37 -15.55 7.40 -7.25
CA ASN A 37 -17.02 7.39 -7.38
C ASN A 37 -17.63 6.11 -6.81
N ARG A 38 -16.85 5.02 -6.67
CA ARG A 38 -17.25 3.84 -5.89
C ARG A 38 -17.49 4.18 -4.41
N GLU A 39 -17.04 5.35 -3.95
CA GLU A 39 -17.18 5.82 -2.56
C GLU A 39 -18.35 6.78 -2.33
N GLU A 40 -18.93 7.41 -3.36
CA GLU A 40 -20.00 8.42 -3.17
C GLU A 40 -21.28 7.84 -2.52
N GLY A 41 -21.35 6.52 -2.32
CA GLY A 41 -22.47 5.84 -1.67
C GLY A 41 -22.22 5.30 -0.25
N MET A 42 -20.98 5.19 0.26
CA MET A 42 -20.73 4.51 1.55
C MET A 42 -19.50 5.07 2.29
N GLU A 43 -19.68 5.35 3.59
CA GLU A 43 -18.59 5.70 4.51
C GLU A 43 -17.48 4.64 4.49
N SER A 44 -16.31 4.98 3.97
CA SER A 44 -15.01 4.79 4.63
C SER A 44 -13.88 4.83 3.59
N GLY A 45 -12.86 5.66 3.82
CA GLY A 45 -11.62 5.65 3.03
C GLY A 45 -10.88 4.30 3.01
N LEU A 46 -11.33 3.32 3.80
CA LEU A 46 -10.91 1.93 3.75
C LEU A 46 -11.32 1.25 2.43
N LEU A 47 -12.51 1.55 1.90
CA LEU A 47 -12.99 1.05 0.61
C LEU A 47 -12.21 1.65 -0.57
N ARG A 48 -11.77 2.91 -0.47
CA ARG A 48 -10.80 3.51 -1.41
C ARG A 48 -9.56 2.67 -1.51
N PHE A 49 -8.97 2.40 -0.35
CA PHE A 49 -7.70 1.70 -0.26
C PHE A 49 -7.83 0.29 -0.82
N VAL A 50 -8.92 -0.41 -0.49
CA VAL A 50 -9.20 -1.75 -1.03
C VAL A 50 -9.35 -1.71 -2.55
N SER A 51 -10.16 -0.80 -3.09
CA SER A 51 -10.40 -0.70 -4.54
C SER A 51 -9.14 -0.27 -5.31
N LEU A 52 -8.37 0.66 -4.74
CA LEU A 52 -7.08 1.11 -5.27
C LEU A 52 -6.06 -0.03 -5.29
N ASN A 53 -5.93 -0.74 -4.17
CA ASN A 53 -5.04 -1.88 -4.03
C ASN A 53 -5.41 -3.02 -4.98
N GLU A 54 -6.71 -3.27 -5.18
CA GLU A 54 -7.19 -4.22 -6.17
C GLU A 54 -6.83 -3.78 -7.60
N SER A 55 -7.03 -2.50 -7.95
CA SER A 55 -6.68 -1.98 -9.28
C SER A 55 -5.17 -2.05 -9.54
N ILE A 56 -4.33 -1.75 -8.54
CA ILE A 56 -2.86 -1.82 -8.62
C ILE A 56 -2.35 -3.26 -8.76
N LYS A 57 -2.93 -4.21 -8.02
CA LYS A 57 -2.43 -5.60 -7.96
C LYS A 57 -3.00 -6.50 -9.05
N ARG A 58 -4.23 -6.24 -9.50
CA ARG A 58 -5.00 -7.17 -10.35
C ARG A 58 -5.85 -6.48 -11.42
N GLY A 59 -6.06 -5.17 -11.32
CA GLY A 59 -6.94 -4.42 -12.22
C GLY A 59 -6.20 -3.58 -13.25
N TYR A 60 -6.85 -2.48 -13.66
CA TYR A 60 -6.39 -1.62 -14.75
C TYR A 60 -4.98 -1.09 -14.53
N LEU A 61 -4.70 -0.56 -13.33
CA LEU A 61 -3.41 0.05 -12.99
C LEU A 61 -2.24 -0.93 -13.05
N HIS A 62 -2.50 -2.23 -12.84
CA HIS A 62 -1.48 -3.27 -13.01
C HIS A 62 -1.00 -3.39 -14.47
N GLN A 63 -1.87 -3.11 -15.44
CA GLN A 63 -1.64 -3.33 -16.87
C GLN A 63 -1.01 -2.12 -17.58
N GLN A 64 -0.96 -0.95 -16.94
CA GLN A 64 -0.54 0.32 -17.56
C GLN A 64 0.99 0.48 -17.72
N ASP A 65 1.78 -0.54 -17.38
CA ASP A 65 3.25 -0.52 -17.35
C ASP A 65 3.88 0.73 -16.67
N ASP A 66 3.18 1.31 -15.70
CA ASP A 66 3.59 2.54 -15.04
C ASP A 66 4.76 2.28 -14.09
N ALA A 67 5.86 3.05 -14.24
CA ALA A 67 7.06 2.91 -13.44
C ALA A 67 6.83 3.20 -11.94
N GLU A 68 6.01 4.19 -11.59
CA GLU A 68 5.72 4.54 -10.20
C GLU A 68 4.84 3.47 -9.55
N ILE A 69 3.89 2.90 -10.29
CA ILE A 69 3.02 1.80 -9.80
C ILE A 69 3.85 0.53 -9.58
N ARG A 70 4.72 0.15 -10.51
CA ARG A 70 5.63 -1.01 -10.35
C ARG A 70 6.60 -0.81 -9.19
N LEU A 71 7.15 0.39 -9.04
CA LEU A 71 8.03 0.73 -7.92
C LEU A 71 7.28 0.62 -6.60
N PHE A 72 6.04 1.12 -6.53
CA PHE A 72 5.21 1.00 -5.33
C PHE A 72 4.96 -0.46 -4.94
N ILE A 73 4.54 -1.31 -5.88
CA ILE A 73 4.32 -2.75 -5.64
C ILE A 73 5.60 -3.41 -5.11
N ARG A 74 6.76 -3.10 -5.71
CA ARG A 74 8.04 -3.65 -5.29
C ARG A 74 8.39 -3.24 -3.86
N ILE A 75 8.24 -1.96 -3.53
CA ILE A 75 8.53 -1.44 -2.20
C ILE A 75 7.55 -2.01 -1.17
N GLU A 76 6.26 -2.09 -1.49
CA GLU A 76 5.26 -2.73 -0.64
C GLU A 76 5.69 -4.15 -0.27
N ARG A 77 6.10 -4.95 -1.27
CA ARG A 77 6.59 -6.31 -1.04
C ARG A 77 7.81 -6.34 -0.10
N PHE A 78 8.77 -5.43 -0.29
CA PHE A 78 9.92 -5.33 0.60
C PHE A 78 9.52 -4.93 2.03
N MET A 79 8.60 -3.98 2.19
CA MET A 79 8.09 -3.57 3.50
C MET A 79 7.37 -4.74 4.21
N THR A 80 6.57 -5.52 3.49
CA THR A 80 5.92 -6.72 4.02
C THR A 80 6.95 -7.74 4.50
N ILE A 81 7.96 -8.05 3.68
CA ILE A 81 9.02 -8.99 4.05
C ILE A 81 9.79 -8.49 5.28
N ALA A 82 10.16 -7.21 5.32
CA ALA A 82 10.86 -6.61 6.44
C ALA A 82 10.04 -6.67 7.75
N ALA A 83 8.74 -6.37 7.67
CA ALA A 83 7.83 -6.50 8.81
C ALA A 83 7.71 -7.97 9.27
N SER A 84 7.54 -8.91 8.35
CA SER A 84 7.47 -10.35 8.66
C SER A 84 8.75 -10.85 9.33
N VAL A 85 9.92 -10.51 8.81
CA VAL A 85 11.21 -10.90 9.39
C VAL A 85 11.36 -10.33 10.79
N ALA A 86 11.00 -9.06 11.00
CA ALA A 86 11.10 -8.42 12.32
C ALA A 86 10.14 -9.06 13.35
N ILE A 87 8.92 -9.39 12.93
CA ILE A 87 7.93 -10.08 13.78
C ILE A 87 8.42 -11.49 14.15
N ILE A 88 8.86 -12.28 13.17
CA ILE A 88 9.37 -13.64 13.40
C ILE A 88 10.58 -13.60 14.33
N SER A 89 11.54 -12.70 14.08
CA SER A 89 12.75 -12.55 14.92
C SER A 89 12.39 -12.23 16.37
N TYR A 90 11.38 -11.39 16.58
CA TYR A 90 10.87 -11.07 17.91
C TYR A 90 10.20 -12.27 18.58
N LEU A 91 9.35 -13.02 17.87
CA LEU A 91 8.70 -14.21 18.39
C LEU A 91 9.72 -15.29 18.78
N VAL A 92 10.74 -15.53 17.95
CA VAL A 92 11.83 -16.46 18.27
C VAL A 92 12.58 -16.01 19.52
N SER A 93 12.87 -14.71 19.64
CA SER A 93 13.53 -14.14 20.83
C SER A 93 12.69 -14.25 22.10
N LEU A 94 11.36 -14.32 21.97
CA LEU A 94 10.44 -14.50 23.08
C LEU A 94 10.36 -15.97 23.53
N VAL A 95 10.44 -16.92 22.59
CA VAL A 95 10.41 -18.37 22.86
C VAL A 95 11.73 -18.90 23.42
N LEU A 96 12.86 -18.29 23.04
CA LEU A 96 14.20 -18.66 23.52
C LEU A 96 14.58 -18.00 24.86
N LYS A 97 13.70 -17.19 25.44
CA LYS A 97 13.84 -16.63 26.80
C LYS A 97 13.12 -17.48 27.82
#